data_AF-A0AB33VAD3-F1
#
_entry.id   AF-A0AB33VAD3-F1
#
_cell.length_a   1.000
_cell.length_b   1.000
_cell.length_c   1.000
_cell.angle_alpha   90.00
_cell.angle_beta   90.00
_cell.angle_gamma   90.00
#
_symmetry.space_group_name_H-M   'P 1'
#
loop_
_entity.id
_entity.type
_entity.pdbx_description
1 polymer ?
#
loop_
_entity_poly.entity_id
_entity_poly.type
_entity_poly.pdbx_seq_one_letter_code
_entity_poly.pdbx_strand_id
1 'polypeptide(L)'
;MGYPPSSLAGGSRSAHRHPPGPRGGRILFGHGPPARLAVHETRGGRFPPPRQDLERLRSDAGSARQRFAVRHQPEQPRPGRRRRHPEILLAACAQGGVAPYLPGLPGPRPADLAARPPADAGGGLCAGPPGRPAHRSATALLPVARLHEDRRHQARVFSARALARLWGAAAGYRALVDAGAAVVGLAAGLRAARDAPARGTAVSTRAPIAGLGRVRYGWLADVPSVLFLAVVVANTSLIAWVDTPWLLVLLTLPQALLLGGCQETKHVCVHGTFLRHRGLNDAVGTVCAALFGVNFVAYRALHYQHHRATCTDADPEGGLYALSWRTRWIWLLAPIELPWVAFHINRIGWPMVPPGQRRRRAAALAWMVMFAVLVGIAARHAPQTVLFAYAVPLALFSWFDFVLTQAEHYQVDIVPAAPEAAARPPGPLTLDIVLPLGLGWLTLHRPLHRVHHCHPGLRWFEAPRRLRADPTATPMSYAAFVRRWLAAGPRLWLRADGSPATPDSTDRHGHDA
;
A
#
# COMPACT_ATOMS: atom_id res chain seq x y z
N MET A 1 -12.81 -47.71 52.52
CA MET A 1 -12.13 -46.52 53.07
C MET A 1 -11.97 -45.53 51.93
N GLY A 2 -12.52 -44.33 51.86
CA GLY A 2 -13.44 -43.53 52.66
C GLY A 2 -13.53 -42.21 51.88
N TYR A 3 -14.71 -41.89 51.32
CA TYR A 3 -14.96 -40.64 50.60
C TYR A 3 -15.18 -39.50 51.60
N PRO A 4 -14.71 -38.26 51.33
CA PRO A 4 -15.23 -37.09 52.01
C PRO A 4 -16.39 -36.44 51.22
N PRO A 5 -17.35 -35.81 51.91
CA PRO A 5 -18.62 -35.38 51.33
C PRO A 5 -18.58 -33.96 50.75
N SER A 6 -19.40 -33.76 49.72
CA SER A 6 -19.78 -32.48 49.12
C SER A 6 -20.91 -31.82 49.91
N SER A 7 -20.67 -30.62 50.44
CA SER A 7 -21.69 -29.75 51.02
C SER A 7 -22.10 -28.65 50.03
N LEU A 8 -23.33 -28.76 49.53
CA LEU A 8 -24.05 -27.70 48.83
C LEU A 8 -24.76 -26.83 49.88
N ALA A 9 -24.38 -25.56 49.96
CA ALA A 9 -25.13 -24.54 50.68
C ALA A 9 -25.43 -23.37 49.74
N GLY A 10 -26.71 -23.21 49.42
CA GLY A 10 -27.23 -22.10 48.64
C GLY A 10 -27.24 -20.79 49.42
N GLY A 11 -26.79 -19.72 48.78
CA GLY A 11 -26.89 -18.36 49.28
C GLY A 11 -27.47 -17.44 48.20
N SER A 12 -28.75 -17.11 48.31
CA SER A 12 -29.39 -16.08 47.48
C SER A 12 -28.86 -14.71 47.90
N ARG A 13 -28.24 -13.97 46.97
CA ARG A 13 -27.91 -12.55 47.15
C ARG A 13 -28.79 -11.70 46.24
N SER A 14 -29.66 -10.93 46.89
CA SER A 14 -30.41 -9.80 46.33
C SER A 14 -29.46 -8.75 45.75
N ALA A 15 -29.70 -8.32 44.51
CA ALA A 15 -28.97 -7.27 43.83
C ALA A 15 -29.75 -5.94 43.90
N HIS A 16 -29.30 -5.03 44.77
CA HIS A 16 -29.67 -3.62 44.69
C HIS A 16 -28.90 -2.96 43.54
N ARG A 17 -29.63 -2.44 42.54
CA ARG A 17 -29.07 -1.60 41.47
C ARG A 17 -29.04 -0.14 41.92
N HIS A 18 -27.85 0.45 42.02
CA HIS A 18 -27.67 1.90 42.06
C HIS A 18 -27.82 2.52 40.65
N PRO A 19 -28.36 3.75 40.54
CA PRO A 19 -28.43 4.47 39.27
C PRO A 19 -27.03 4.91 38.81
N PRO A 20 -26.75 4.93 37.49
CA PRO A 20 -25.45 5.34 36.98
C PRO A 20 -25.25 6.86 37.15
N GLY A 21 -24.16 7.24 37.81
CA GLY A 21 -23.70 8.62 37.90
C GLY A 21 -23.23 9.20 36.56
N PRO A 22 -23.08 10.53 36.46
CA PRO A 22 -22.70 11.22 35.23
C PRO A 22 -21.30 10.82 34.76
N ARG A 23 -21.19 10.46 33.48
CA ARG A 23 -19.92 10.05 32.85
C ARG A 23 -19.04 11.28 32.60
N GLY A 24 -17.98 11.44 33.39
CA GLY A 24 -16.94 12.46 33.18
C GLY A 24 -16.15 12.24 31.88
N GLY A 25 -15.79 13.33 31.21
CA GLY A 25 -14.88 13.32 30.05
C GLY A 25 -13.46 12.95 30.46
N ARG A 26 -12.73 12.31 29.54
CA ARG A 26 -11.35 11.85 29.76
C ARG A 26 -10.37 12.84 29.13
N ILE A 27 -9.39 13.31 29.90
CA ILE A 27 -8.25 14.08 29.39
C ILE A 27 -7.15 13.09 29.01
N LEU A 28 -6.67 13.15 27.77
CA LEU A 28 -5.54 12.34 27.30
C LEU A 28 -4.31 13.25 27.13
N PHE A 29 -3.22 12.87 27.78
CA PHE A 29 -1.91 13.49 27.60
C PHE A 29 -1.16 12.76 26.50
N GLY A 30 -0.62 13.50 25.52
CA GLY A 30 0.25 12.91 24.50
C GLY A 30 1.59 12.50 25.11
N HIS A 31 1.97 11.23 24.96
CA HIS A 31 3.29 10.74 25.37
C HIS A 31 4.34 11.02 24.29
N GLY A 32 5.39 11.74 24.68
CA GLY A 32 6.58 12.04 23.85
C GLY A 32 7.27 13.34 24.29
N PRO A 33 8.57 13.35 24.62
CA PRO A 33 9.28 14.57 24.94
C PRO A 33 9.56 15.43 23.69
N PRO A 34 9.29 16.75 23.71
CA PRO A 34 8.58 17.50 24.74
C PRO A 34 7.07 17.62 24.42
N ALA A 35 6.21 17.21 25.36
CA ALA A 35 4.76 17.22 25.22
C ALA A 35 4.20 18.65 25.34
N ARG A 36 3.53 19.14 24.28
CA ARG A 36 2.82 20.45 24.27
C ARG A 36 1.42 20.37 23.66
N LEU A 37 0.74 19.23 23.78
CA LEU A 37 -0.60 19.07 23.24
C LEU A 37 -1.52 18.30 24.21
N ALA A 38 -2.59 18.97 24.65
CA ALA A 38 -3.72 18.33 25.32
C ALA A 38 -4.90 18.31 24.33
N VAL A 39 -5.51 17.15 24.13
CA VAL A 39 -6.69 16.99 23.27
C VAL A 39 -7.87 16.62 24.17
N HIS A 40 -8.94 17.42 24.11
CA HIS A 40 -10.16 17.18 24.87
C HIS A 40 -11.22 16.57 23.96
N GLU A 41 -11.64 15.35 24.25
CA GLU A 41 -12.64 14.63 23.47
C GLU A 41 -14.01 14.71 24.16
N THR A 42 -14.96 15.47 23.57
CA THR A 42 -16.34 15.52 24.08
C THR A 42 -17.21 14.51 23.34
N ARG A 43 -17.73 13.50 24.06
CA ARG A 43 -18.79 12.64 23.52
C ARG A 43 -20.13 13.37 23.56
N GLY A 44 -20.53 13.95 22.42
CA GLY A 44 -21.93 14.02 22.00
C GLY A 44 -22.94 14.82 22.83
N GLY A 45 -22.53 15.84 23.60
CA GLY A 45 -23.45 16.74 24.31
C GLY A 45 -23.49 18.14 23.68
N ARG A 46 -24.69 18.68 23.42
CA ARG A 46 -24.91 20.02 22.85
C ARG A 46 -24.89 21.13 23.91
N PHE A 47 -23.82 21.34 24.68
CA PHE A 47 -23.62 22.60 25.41
C PHE A 47 -22.12 22.82 25.69
N PRO A 48 -21.62 24.08 25.69
CA PRO A 48 -20.26 24.37 26.14
C PRO A 48 -20.13 24.06 27.64
N PRO A 49 -18.92 23.70 28.13
CA PRO A 49 -18.73 23.37 29.54
C PRO A 49 -19.02 24.57 30.46
N PRO A 50 -19.47 24.34 31.70
CA PRO A 50 -19.68 25.39 32.69
C PRO A 50 -18.39 26.18 32.95
N ARG A 51 -18.52 27.50 33.14
CA ARG A 51 -17.41 28.44 33.35
C ARG A 51 -16.45 28.03 34.49
N GLN A 52 -16.96 27.28 35.48
CA GLN A 52 -16.20 26.78 36.62
C GLN A 52 -15.13 25.73 36.24
N ASP A 53 -15.36 24.90 35.20
CA ASP A 53 -14.39 23.88 34.77
C ASP A 53 -13.19 24.51 34.05
N LEU A 54 -13.40 25.63 33.36
CA LEU A 54 -12.34 26.41 32.72
C LEU A 54 -11.49 27.19 33.72
N GLU A 55 -12.05 27.62 34.85
CA GLU A 55 -11.30 28.30 35.91
C GLU A 55 -10.48 27.32 36.73
N ARG A 56 -10.96 26.09 36.96
CA ARG A 56 -10.19 25.01 37.59
C ARG A 56 -8.98 24.59 36.75
N LEU A 57 -9.14 24.49 35.42
CA LEU A 57 -8.03 24.24 34.49
C LEU A 57 -6.98 25.38 34.47
N ARG A 58 -7.36 26.60 34.84
CA ARG A 58 -6.43 27.74 34.95
C ARG A 58 -5.74 27.81 36.32
N SER A 59 -6.40 27.37 37.40
CA SER A 59 -5.80 27.35 38.74
C SER A 59 -4.74 26.26 38.90
N ASP A 60 -4.92 25.11 38.24
CA ASP A 60 -4.00 23.97 38.37
C ASP A 60 -2.73 24.14 37.50
N ALA A 61 -2.76 25.07 36.53
CA ALA A 61 -1.59 25.46 35.76
C ALA A 61 -0.80 26.53 36.52
N GLY A 62 0.03 26.08 37.47
CA GLY A 62 0.96 26.93 38.22
C GLY A 62 1.79 27.87 37.34
N SER A 63 2.18 29.00 37.93
CA SER A 63 2.80 30.18 37.31
C SER A 63 3.97 29.87 36.34
N ALA A 64 3.65 29.59 35.09
CA ALA A 64 4.56 29.73 33.96
C ALA A 64 3.74 30.12 32.73
N ARG A 65 4.01 31.31 32.19
CA ARG A 65 3.41 31.79 30.93
C ARG A 65 3.79 30.85 29.77
N GLN A 66 3.05 29.77 29.56
CA GLN A 66 3.10 28.98 28.33
C GLN A 66 1.72 28.96 27.68
N ARG A 67 1.62 29.56 26.49
CA ARG A 67 0.39 29.57 25.68
C ARG A 67 0.20 28.19 25.05
N PHE A 68 -0.89 27.51 25.38
CA PHE A 68 -1.32 26.29 24.71
C PHE A 68 -2.16 26.64 23.48
N ALA A 69 -1.86 26.03 22.33
CA ALA A 69 -2.70 26.13 21.14
C ALA A 69 -3.76 25.01 21.18
N VAL A 70 -5.03 25.39 21.40
CA VAL A 70 -6.16 24.46 21.30
C VAL A 70 -6.52 24.33 19.81
N ARG A 71 -6.33 23.14 19.23
CA ARG A 71 -6.78 22.83 17.86
C ARG A 71 -7.99 21.91 17.90
N HIS A 72 -9.10 22.37 17.33
CA HIS A 72 -10.24 21.51 17.02
C HIS A 72 -9.96 20.73 15.73
N GLN A 73 -10.12 19.40 15.80
CA GLN A 73 -10.09 18.52 14.63
C GLN A 73 -11.50 18.46 14.03
N PRO A 74 -11.73 18.89 12.77
CA PRO A 74 -13.04 18.69 12.16
C PRO A 74 -13.18 17.23 11.71
N GLU A 75 -14.28 16.60 12.12
CA GLU A 75 -14.70 15.29 11.61
C GLU A 75 -14.87 15.30 10.08
N GLN A 76 -14.61 14.15 9.45
CA GLN A 76 -14.89 13.92 8.03
C GLN A 76 -16.37 14.20 7.69
N PRO A 77 -16.66 14.87 6.55
CA PRO A 77 -18.03 15.08 6.12
C PRO A 77 -18.66 13.76 5.64
N ARG A 78 -19.83 13.41 6.19
CA ARG A 78 -20.71 12.39 5.61
C ARG A 78 -21.19 12.86 4.23
N PRO A 79 -21.20 12.00 3.20
CA PRO A 79 -21.75 12.36 1.90
C PRO A 79 -23.28 12.49 2.04
N GLY A 80 -23.84 13.68 1.84
CA GLY A 80 -25.29 13.86 1.74
C GLY A 80 -25.92 15.12 2.33
N ARG A 81 -25.18 16.11 2.83
CA ARG A 81 -25.79 17.36 3.34
C ARG A 81 -25.15 18.62 2.74
N ARG A 82 -25.94 19.35 1.94
CA ARG A 82 -25.67 20.75 1.60
C ARG A 82 -25.82 21.61 2.86
N ARG A 83 -24.80 22.38 3.23
CA ARG A 83 -24.97 23.62 3.99
C ARG A 83 -23.94 24.68 3.59
N ARG A 84 -24.41 25.93 3.74
CA ARG A 84 -23.87 27.21 3.28
C ARG A 84 -22.52 27.53 3.93
N HIS A 85 -21.68 28.23 3.18
CA HIS A 85 -20.34 28.71 3.56
C HIS A 85 -20.40 29.63 4.80
N PRO A 86 -19.47 29.49 5.76
CA PRO A 86 -19.03 30.61 6.57
C PRO A 86 -17.81 31.26 5.89
N GLU A 87 -17.87 32.59 5.76
CA GLU A 87 -16.75 33.45 5.40
C GLU A 87 -15.59 33.26 6.38
N ILE A 88 -14.37 33.09 5.85
CA ILE A 88 -13.14 33.13 6.64
C ILE A 88 -12.36 34.35 6.15
N LEU A 89 -12.27 35.35 7.03
CA LEU A 89 -11.35 36.48 6.93
C LEU A 89 -9.91 35.97 6.97
N LEU A 90 -9.13 36.22 5.93
CA LEU A 90 -7.67 36.06 5.94
C LEU A 90 -7.04 37.43 6.23
N ALA A 91 -6.44 37.58 7.41
CA ALA A 91 -5.56 38.70 7.70
C ALA A 91 -4.15 38.38 7.21
N ALA A 92 -3.61 39.25 6.36
CA ALA A 92 -2.23 39.24 5.90
C ALA A 92 -1.31 39.87 6.95
N CYS A 93 -0.13 39.28 7.14
CA CYS A 93 1.04 40.00 7.62
C CYS A 93 2.21 39.69 6.68
N ALA A 94 2.58 40.72 5.92
CA ALA A 94 3.78 40.78 5.09
C ALA A 94 4.93 41.39 5.90
N GLN A 95 6.15 40.89 5.69
CA GLN A 95 7.46 41.48 5.92
C GLN A 95 8.46 40.40 5.49
N GLY A 96 9.41 40.55 4.56
CA GLY A 96 9.90 41.63 3.72
C GLY A 96 11.12 41.06 2.95
N GLY A 97 11.69 41.84 2.02
CA GLY A 97 13.05 41.62 1.52
C GLY A 97 13.18 41.09 0.09
N VAL A 98 13.33 42.01 -0.87
CA VAL A 98 13.82 41.79 -2.25
C VAL A 98 15.34 41.96 -2.28
N ALA A 99 16.01 41.24 -3.21
CA ALA A 99 17.20 41.61 -4.03
C ALA A 99 18.29 40.49 -4.06
N PRO A 100 19.21 40.47 -5.06
CA PRO A 100 19.30 39.42 -6.08
C PRO A 100 20.69 38.73 -6.09
N TYR A 101 20.95 37.73 -6.95
CA TYR A 101 22.22 37.60 -7.73
C TYR A 101 22.22 36.35 -8.65
N LEU A 102 22.56 36.58 -9.92
CA LEU A 102 22.98 35.60 -10.96
C LEU A 102 24.51 35.65 -11.08
N PRO A 103 25.18 34.52 -11.40
CA PRO A 103 25.95 34.44 -12.66
C PRO A 103 25.88 33.01 -13.28
N GLY A 104 26.22 32.70 -14.52
CA GLY A 104 26.82 33.39 -15.66
C GLY A 104 27.03 32.34 -16.78
N LEU A 105 26.95 32.74 -18.05
CA LEU A 105 27.27 31.94 -19.24
C LEU A 105 28.34 32.68 -20.08
N PRO A 106 29.11 31.96 -20.93
CA PRO A 106 30.48 32.29 -21.28
C PRO A 106 30.59 33.26 -22.47
N GLY A 107 31.63 34.09 -22.46
CA GLY A 107 32.01 34.95 -23.58
C GLY A 107 32.78 34.20 -24.68
N PRO A 108 32.69 34.65 -25.94
CA PRO A 108 33.54 34.17 -27.03
C PRO A 108 34.87 34.93 -27.11
N ARG A 109 35.88 34.24 -27.69
CA ARG A 109 37.27 34.68 -27.92
C ARG A 109 37.39 35.67 -29.10
N PRO A 110 38.51 36.42 -29.18
CA PRO A 110 38.60 37.66 -29.95
C PRO A 110 39.03 37.44 -31.41
N ALA A 111 38.65 38.38 -32.27
CA ALA A 111 39.26 38.60 -33.57
C ALA A 111 39.79 40.05 -33.64
N ASP A 112 41.02 40.16 -34.14
CA ASP A 112 41.65 41.39 -34.58
C ASP A 112 40.79 42.09 -35.65
N LEU A 113 40.61 43.41 -35.55
CA LEU A 113 40.87 44.36 -36.64
C LEU A 113 40.54 45.80 -36.25
N ALA A 114 41.45 46.65 -36.70
CA ALA A 114 41.63 48.09 -36.55
C ALA A 114 40.43 49.03 -36.85
N ALA A 115 40.56 50.21 -36.23
CA ALA A 115 40.34 51.56 -36.78
C ALA A 115 38.91 52.16 -36.95
N ARG A 116 38.74 53.27 -36.21
CA ARG A 116 37.83 54.44 -36.28
C ARG A 116 37.89 55.21 -37.63
N PRO A 117 37.12 56.31 -37.91
CA PRO A 117 35.94 56.93 -37.26
C PRO A 117 34.87 57.46 -38.30
N PRO A 118 34.18 58.64 -38.17
CA PRO A 118 32.72 58.73 -37.96
C PRO A 118 31.95 59.57 -39.03
N ALA A 119 30.62 59.69 -38.84
CA ALA A 119 29.67 60.73 -39.33
C ALA A 119 28.30 60.05 -39.65
N ASP A 120 27.11 60.64 -39.61
CA ASP A 120 26.55 61.86 -39.03
C ASP A 120 25.00 61.75 -39.06
N ALA A 121 24.33 62.76 -38.49
CA ALA A 121 22.91 62.96 -38.21
C ALA A 121 21.84 62.78 -39.34
N GLY A 122 20.58 62.63 -38.88
CA GLY A 122 19.31 63.02 -39.56
C GLY A 122 18.37 61.84 -39.84
N GLY A 123 17.05 61.83 -39.58
CA GLY A 123 16.04 62.85 -39.29
C GLY A 123 14.76 62.57 -40.11
N GLY A 124 13.57 62.56 -39.48
CA GLY A 124 12.23 62.69 -40.12
C GLY A 124 11.57 61.39 -40.61
N LEU A 125 10.45 60.90 -40.02
CA LEU A 125 9.04 61.29 -40.16
C LEU A 125 8.42 61.03 -41.56
N CYS A 126 7.46 60.09 -41.65
CA CYS A 126 6.02 60.38 -41.93
C CYS A 126 5.19 59.12 -42.28
N ALA A 127 3.94 59.14 -41.77
CA ALA A 127 2.64 58.62 -42.26
C ALA A 127 2.60 57.35 -43.15
N GLY A 128 1.68 56.39 -43.01
CA GLY A 128 0.29 56.43 -42.55
C GLY A 128 -0.49 55.26 -43.21
N PRO A 129 -1.75 55.00 -42.83
CA PRO A 129 -2.48 53.71 -42.86
C PRO A 129 -3.33 53.54 -44.17
N PRO A 130 -4.38 52.67 -44.34
CA PRO A 130 -5.16 51.86 -43.38
C PRO A 130 -5.70 50.47 -43.85
N GLY A 131 -6.46 49.78 -42.98
CA GLY A 131 -7.37 48.69 -43.40
C GLY A 131 -7.88 47.76 -42.29
N ARG A 132 -9.08 48.05 -41.76
CA ARG A 132 -9.94 47.16 -40.93
C ARG A 132 -10.74 46.21 -41.86
N PRO A 133 -11.34 45.06 -41.42
CA PRO A 133 -12.42 45.07 -40.42
C PRO A 133 -12.64 43.83 -39.50
N ALA A 134 -13.52 44.11 -38.52
CA ALA A 134 -14.36 43.34 -37.58
C ALA A 134 -14.49 41.80 -37.60
N HIS A 135 -14.66 41.20 -36.41
CA HIS A 135 -15.87 40.41 -36.06
C HIS A 135 -16.06 40.18 -34.55
N ARG A 136 -17.34 40.11 -34.12
CA ARG A 136 -17.89 39.94 -32.76
C ARG A 136 -17.95 38.47 -32.31
N SER A 137 -18.04 38.23 -30.99
CA SER A 137 -18.90 37.22 -30.30
C SER A 137 -18.82 37.45 -28.77
N ALA A 138 -19.86 37.85 -28.05
CA ALA A 138 -21.14 37.20 -27.70
C ALA A 138 -21.03 36.15 -26.58
N THR A 139 -21.47 36.55 -25.39
CA THR A 139 -21.75 35.73 -24.20
C THR A 139 -23.10 35.05 -24.37
N ALA A 140 -23.21 33.75 -24.04
CA ALA A 140 -24.50 33.07 -23.88
C ALA A 140 -24.44 32.04 -22.75
N LEU A 141 -25.43 32.16 -21.84
CA LEU A 141 -25.81 31.25 -20.77
C LEU A 141 -26.87 30.25 -21.26
N LEU A 142 -27.01 29.12 -20.53
CA LEU A 142 -28.13 28.15 -20.39
C LEU A 142 -27.75 26.69 -20.78
N PRO A 143 -28.46 25.65 -20.30
CA PRO A 143 -28.97 25.41 -18.94
C PRO A 143 -28.71 23.98 -18.43
N VAL A 144 -28.93 23.78 -17.13
CA VAL A 144 -29.01 22.48 -16.44
C VAL A 144 -30.33 21.79 -16.80
N ALA A 145 -30.28 20.72 -17.60
CA ALA A 145 -31.34 19.71 -17.68
C ALA A 145 -30.77 18.38 -18.18
N ARG A 146 -31.28 17.28 -17.61
CA ARG A 146 -31.01 15.85 -17.90
C ARG A 146 -29.85 15.20 -17.13
N LEU A 147 -30.10 14.98 -15.84
CA LEU A 147 -29.38 14.02 -15.00
C LEU A 147 -30.39 12.95 -14.54
N HIS A 148 -30.96 12.20 -15.49
CA HIS A 148 -31.79 11.03 -15.15
C HIS A 148 -31.72 9.84 -16.13
N GLU A 149 -30.91 9.88 -17.20
CA GLU A 149 -30.75 8.74 -18.12
C GLU A 149 -29.58 7.79 -17.78
N ASP A 150 -28.68 8.18 -16.88
CA ASP A 150 -27.40 7.47 -16.70
C ASP A 150 -27.48 6.21 -15.80
N ARG A 151 -28.64 5.94 -15.18
CA ARG A 151 -28.86 4.70 -14.40
C ARG A 151 -29.40 3.52 -15.20
N ARG A 152 -29.90 3.73 -16.42
CA ARG A 152 -30.37 2.62 -17.28
C ARG A 152 -29.27 2.07 -18.21
N HIS A 153 -28.16 2.78 -18.40
CA HIS A 153 -27.03 2.31 -19.21
C HIS A 153 -26.07 1.39 -18.44
N GLN A 154 -25.93 1.54 -17.12
CA GLN A 154 -25.06 0.66 -16.32
C GLN A 154 -25.60 -0.77 -16.14
N ALA A 155 -26.91 -1.01 -16.35
CA ALA A 155 -27.50 -2.35 -16.30
C ALA A 155 -27.35 -3.15 -17.62
N ARG A 156 -26.96 -2.51 -18.74
CA ARG A 156 -26.78 -3.19 -20.03
C ARG A 156 -25.35 -3.67 -20.29
N VAL A 157 -24.37 -3.19 -19.52
CA VAL A 157 -22.94 -3.55 -19.65
C VAL A 157 -22.64 -4.98 -19.15
N PHE A 158 -23.54 -5.60 -18.38
CA PHE A 158 -23.37 -6.97 -17.86
C PHE A 158 -24.41 -7.97 -18.38
N SER A 159 -24.93 -7.80 -19.60
CA SER A 159 -25.72 -8.86 -20.24
C SER A 159 -24.77 -9.90 -20.87
N ALA A 160 -25.08 -11.19 -20.72
CA ALA A 160 -24.30 -12.30 -21.28
C ALA A 160 -24.04 -12.17 -22.81
N ARG A 161 -24.90 -11.43 -23.53
CA ARG A 161 -24.73 -11.09 -24.96
C ARG A 161 -23.62 -10.08 -25.25
N ALA A 162 -23.27 -9.20 -24.31
CA ALA A 162 -22.17 -8.24 -24.47
C ALA A 162 -20.80 -8.91 -24.29
N LEU A 163 -20.70 -9.86 -23.37
CA LEU A 163 -19.51 -10.71 -23.18
C LEU A 163 -19.27 -11.64 -24.38
N ALA A 164 -20.33 -12.21 -24.96
CA ALA A 164 -20.21 -13.05 -26.16
C ALA A 164 -19.73 -12.27 -27.41
N ARG A 165 -20.01 -10.96 -27.51
CA ARG A 165 -19.54 -10.11 -28.62
C ARG A 165 -18.07 -9.67 -28.48
N LEU A 166 -17.53 -9.63 -27.26
CA LEU A 166 -16.10 -9.41 -27.01
C LEU A 166 -15.23 -10.62 -27.41
N TRP A 167 -15.84 -11.79 -27.62
CA TRP A 167 -15.17 -13.02 -28.05
C TRP A 167 -15.11 -13.24 -29.57
N GLY A 168 -15.42 -12.22 -30.39
CA GLY A 168 -15.25 -12.28 -31.85
C GLY A 168 -13.77 -12.38 -32.26
N ALA A 169 -13.36 -13.59 -32.67
CA ALA A 169 -11.99 -14.10 -32.67
C ALA A 169 -10.98 -13.58 -33.73
N ALA A 170 -11.13 -12.38 -34.28
CA ALA A 170 -10.16 -11.85 -35.27
C ALA A 170 -9.64 -10.44 -34.97
N ALA A 171 -10.45 -9.57 -34.36
CA ALA A 171 -10.04 -8.20 -34.02
C ALA A 171 -9.12 -8.14 -32.79
N GLY A 172 -9.23 -9.12 -31.88
CA GLY A 172 -8.41 -9.19 -30.67
C GLY A 172 -6.93 -9.48 -30.94
N TYR A 173 -6.61 -10.22 -32.01
CA TYR A 173 -5.23 -10.62 -32.34
C TYR A 173 -4.34 -9.42 -32.70
N ARG A 174 -4.82 -8.49 -33.55
CA ARG A 174 -4.07 -7.26 -33.86
C ARG A 174 -3.90 -6.40 -32.61
N ALA A 175 -4.97 -6.19 -31.83
CA ALA A 175 -4.88 -5.37 -30.63
C ALA A 175 -3.89 -5.90 -29.58
N LEU A 176 -3.77 -7.23 -29.43
CA LEU A 176 -2.80 -7.87 -28.53
C LEU A 176 -1.37 -7.83 -29.06
N VAL A 177 -1.17 -8.04 -30.37
CA VAL A 177 0.14 -7.90 -31.03
C VAL A 177 0.62 -6.44 -30.97
N ASP A 178 -0.28 -5.48 -31.21
CA ASP A 178 0.00 -4.05 -31.13
C ASP A 178 0.33 -3.63 -29.69
N ALA A 179 -0.37 -4.17 -28.69
CA ALA A 179 -0.05 -3.96 -27.29
C ALA A 179 1.30 -4.57 -26.89
N GLY A 180 1.63 -5.77 -27.37
CA GLY A 180 2.93 -6.41 -27.17
C GLY A 180 4.08 -5.61 -27.79
N ALA A 181 3.91 -5.14 -29.02
CA ALA A 181 4.88 -4.29 -29.71
C ALA A 181 5.10 -2.95 -28.99
N ALA A 182 4.03 -2.34 -28.45
CA ALA A 182 4.12 -1.12 -27.64
C ALA A 182 4.93 -1.32 -26.35
N VAL A 183 4.79 -2.48 -25.68
CA VAL A 183 5.56 -2.81 -24.46
C VAL A 183 7.05 -3.01 -24.77
N VAL A 184 7.39 -3.68 -25.88
CA VAL A 184 8.77 -3.84 -26.34
C VAL A 184 9.40 -2.48 -26.70
N GLY A 185 8.65 -1.61 -27.38
CA GLY A 185 9.08 -0.24 -27.70
C GLY A 185 9.34 0.61 -26.45
N LEU A 186 8.50 0.50 -25.42
CA LEU A 186 8.67 1.20 -24.14
C LEU A 186 9.94 0.75 -23.40
N ALA A 187 10.23 -0.56 -23.43
CA ALA A 187 11.44 -1.11 -22.82
C ALA A 187 12.72 -0.66 -23.53
N ALA A 188 12.69 -0.52 -24.87
CA ALA A 188 13.79 0.04 -25.64
C ALA A 188 14.02 1.54 -25.31
N GLY A 189 12.95 2.32 -25.17
CA GLY A 189 13.02 3.73 -24.78
C GLY A 189 13.60 3.95 -23.37
N LEU A 190 13.25 3.08 -22.41
CA LEU A 190 13.81 3.11 -21.06
C LEU A 190 15.30 2.73 -21.00
N ARG A 191 15.77 1.90 -21.95
CA ARG A 191 17.20 1.60 -22.12
C ARG A 191 17.97 2.82 -22.63
N ALA A 192 17.44 3.49 -23.66
CA ALA A 192 18.05 4.71 -24.20
C ALA A 192 18.13 5.86 -23.17
N ALA A 193 17.15 5.99 -22.29
CA ALA A 193 17.17 6.99 -21.20
C ALA A 193 18.20 6.68 -20.09
N ARG A 194 18.66 5.42 -19.99
CA ARG A 194 19.62 4.96 -18.98
C ARG A 194 21.08 5.24 -19.37
N ASP A 195 21.36 5.31 -20.67
CA ASP A 195 22.71 5.51 -21.21
C ASP A 195 23.08 6.99 -21.39
N ALA A 196 22.22 7.92 -20.93
CA ALA A 196 22.55 9.34 -20.88
C ALA A 196 23.66 9.61 -19.83
N PRO A 197 24.76 10.30 -20.18
CA PRO A 197 25.89 10.49 -19.28
C PRO A 197 25.53 11.35 -18.06
N ALA A 198 25.60 10.75 -16.88
CA ALA A 198 25.39 11.42 -15.61
C ALA A 198 26.55 12.40 -15.33
N ARG A 199 26.30 13.71 -15.44
CA ARG A 199 27.22 14.73 -14.92
C ARG A 199 27.06 14.80 -13.40
N GLY A 200 28.02 14.23 -12.68
CA GLY A 200 28.09 14.27 -11.23
C GLY A 200 28.47 15.66 -10.73
N THR A 201 27.57 16.30 -9.99
CA THR A 201 27.92 17.38 -9.06
C THR A 201 27.76 16.83 -7.64
N ALA A 202 28.86 16.74 -6.92
CA ALA A 202 28.87 16.30 -5.53
C ALA A 202 28.33 17.45 -4.66
N VAL A 203 27.09 17.32 -4.20
CA VAL A 203 26.51 18.21 -3.19
C VAL A 203 26.52 17.46 -1.85
N SER A 204 27.41 17.90 -0.98
CA SER A 204 27.42 17.52 0.44
C SER A 204 26.47 18.43 1.19
N THR A 205 25.33 17.90 1.66
CA THR A 205 24.55 18.54 2.74
C THR A 205 23.78 17.50 3.55
N ARG A 206 24.20 17.29 4.80
CA ARG A 206 23.34 16.76 5.87
C ARG A 206 22.37 17.88 6.27
N ALA A 207 21.18 17.88 5.67
CA ALA A 207 20.05 18.69 6.13
C ALA A 207 18.92 17.76 6.61
N PRO A 208 18.19 18.13 7.67
CA PRO A 208 17.11 17.31 8.22
C PRO A 208 15.96 17.17 7.20
N ILE A 209 15.61 15.92 6.87
CA ILE A 209 14.51 15.55 5.94
C ILE A 209 13.16 15.79 6.64
N ALA A 210 12.83 17.03 6.94
CA ALA A 210 11.54 17.42 7.54
C ALA A 210 10.61 18.14 6.53
N GLY A 211 10.98 18.16 5.25
CA GLY A 211 10.31 19.00 4.23
C GLY A 211 10.07 18.33 2.88
N LEU A 212 10.01 16.99 2.78
CA LEU A 212 9.57 16.34 1.55
C LEU A 212 8.07 16.58 1.36
N GLY A 213 7.74 17.73 0.76
CA GLY A 213 6.41 18.05 0.27
C GLY A 213 5.88 16.87 -0.54
N ARG A 214 4.59 16.56 -0.36
CA ARG A 214 3.92 15.48 -1.10
C ARG A 214 4.25 15.61 -2.59
N VAL A 215 5.11 14.73 -3.09
CA VAL A 215 5.40 14.64 -4.52
C VAL A 215 4.07 14.40 -5.21
N ARG A 216 3.62 15.38 -6.00
CA ARG A 216 2.39 15.26 -6.78
C ARG A 216 2.65 14.26 -7.90
N TYR A 217 2.39 13.00 -7.63
CA TYR A 217 2.39 11.97 -8.63
C TYR A 217 1.31 12.26 -9.68
N GLY A 218 1.76 12.52 -10.91
CA GLY A 218 0.88 12.59 -12.08
C GLY A 218 0.16 11.27 -12.33
N TRP A 219 -0.82 11.26 -13.23
CA TRP A 219 -1.57 10.04 -13.60
C TRP A 219 -0.65 8.90 -14.08
N LEU A 220 0.51 9.24 -14.64
CA LEU A 220 1.54 8.31 -15.07
C LEU A 220 2.13 7.47 -13.93
N ALA A 221 1.97 7.85 -12.67
CA ALA A 221 2.53 7.10 -11.55
C ALA A 221 1.91 5.71 -11.39
N ASP A 222 0.69 5.48 -11.89
CA ASP A 222 0.02 4.19 -11.82
C ASP A 222 0.42 3.24 -12.98
N VAL A 223 1.15 3.75 -14.00
CA VAL A 223 1.53 2.98 -15.20
C VAL A 223 2.25 1.67 -14.89
N PRO A 224 3.25 1.60 -13.99
CA PRO A 224 3.92 0.33 -13.70
C PRO A 224 2.97 -0.75 -13.18
N SER A 225 2.05 -0.38 -12.28
CA SER A 225 1.07 -1.29 -11.69
C SER A 225 0.01 -1.74 -12.70
N VAL A 226 -0.46 -0.82 -13.56
CA VAL A 226 -1.41 -1.15 -14.63
C VAL A 226 -0.75 -2.06 -15.67
N LEU A 227 0.51 -1.79 -16.03
CA LEU A 227 1.29 -2.63 -16.94
C LEU A 227 1.47 -4.04 -16.38
N PHE A 228 1.78 -4.18 -15.09
CA PHE A 228 1.84 -5.48 -14.42
C PHE A 228 0.51 -6.25 -14.56
N LEU A 229 -0.62 -5.64 -14.20
CA LEU A 229 -1.94 -6.27 -14.34
C LEU A 229 -2.25 -6.64 -15.81
N ALA A 230 -1.88 -5.78 -16.76
CA ALA A 230 -2.07 -6.05 -18.18
C ALA A 230 -1.26 -7.27 -18.64
N VAL A 231 -0.03 -7.44 -18.17
CA VAL A 231 0.81 -8.61 -18.46
C VAL A 231 0.21 -9.89 -17.87
N VAL A 232 -0.32 -9.85 -16.63
CA VAL A 232 -1.05 -10.99 -16.03
C VAL A 232 -2.21 -11.44 -16.91
N VAL A 233 -3.06 -10.49 -17.33
CA VAL A 233 -4.23 -10.77 -18.19
C VAL A 233 -3.81 -11.27 -19.56
N ALA A 234 -2.81 -10.64 -20.19
CA ALA A 234 -2.32 -11.02 -21.50
C ALA A 234 -1.75 -12.45 -21.50
N ASN A 235 -0.87 -12.79 -20.54
CA ASN A 235 -0.29 -14.13 -20.47
C ASN A 235 -1.35 -15.20 -20.19
N THR A 236 -2.28 -14.94 -19.26
CA THR A 236 -3.41 -15.84 -18.98
C THR A 236 -4.28 -16.06 -20.23
N SER A 237 -4.54 -14.99 -20.99
CA SER A 237 -5.32 -15.07 -22.23
C SER A 237 -4.58 -15.86 -23.31
N LEU A 238 -3.26 -15.65 -23.47
CA LEU A 238 -2.46 -16.44 -24.40
C LEU A 238 -2.49 -17.93 -24.08
N ILE A 239 -2.35 -18.31 -22.80
CA ILE A 239 -2.47 -19.71 -22.37
C ILE A 239 -3.85 -20.29 -22.70
N ALA A 240 -4.91 -19.50 -22.59
CA ALA A 240 -6.27 -19.94 -22.91
C ALA A 240 -6.53 -20.13 -24.41
N TRP A 241 -5.69 -19.57 -25.28
CA TRP A 241 -5.87 -19.60 -26.74
C TRP A 241 -4.86 -20.50 -27.47
N VAL A 242 -3.82 -20.95 -26.77
CA VAL A 242 -2.76 -21.78 -27.35
C VAL A 242 -3.05 -23.26 -27.06
N ASP A 243 -3.01 -24.08 -28.10
CA ASP A 243 -3.11 -25.54 -27.99
C ASP A 243 -1.77 -26.25 -28.18
N THR A 244 -0.71 -25.50 -28.49
CA THR A 244 0.63 -26.07 -28.71
C THR A 244 1.33 -26.39 -27.39
N PRO A 245 1.65 -27.66 -27.08
CA PRO A 245 2.10 -28.06 -25.73
C PRO A 245 3.39 -27.38 -25.27
N TRP A 246 4.39 -27.24 -26.13
CA TRP A 246 5.65 -26.59 -25.74
C TRP A 246 5.47 -25.10 -25.45
N LEU A 247 4.55 -24.44 -26.17
CA LEU A 247 4.24 -23.02 -25.95
C LEU A 247 3.45 -22.83 -24.65
N LEU A 248 2.55 -23.77 -24.30
CA LEU A 248 1.91 -23.79 -22.98
C LEU A 248 2.93 -23.87 -21.85
N VAL A 249 3.90 -24.79 -21.94
CA VAL A 249 4.98 -24.91 -20.95
C VAL A 249 5.77 -23.59 -20.85
N LEU A 250 6.12 -22.99 -21.99
CA LEU A 250 6.85 -21.72 -22.03
C LEU A 250 6.08 -20.57 -21.36
N LEU A 251 4.76 -20.49 -21.56
CA LEU A 251 3.89 -19.45 -20.98
C LEU A 251 3.54 -19.72 -19.50
N THR A 252 3.59 -20.99 -19.07
CA THR A 252 3.33 -21.41 -17.69
C THR A 252 4.40 -20.90 -16.72
N LEU A 253 5.67 -20.87 -17.14
CA LEU A 253 6.77 -20.39 -16.30
C LEU A 253 6.64 -18.90 -15.90
N PRO A 254 6.47 -17.94 -16.83
CA PRO A 254 6.21 -16.56 -16.45
C PRO A 254 4.87 -16.41 -15.73
N GLN A 255 3.86 -17.24 -16.02
CA GLN A 255 2.60 -17.25 -15.27
C GLN A 255 2.82 -17.53 -13.78
N ALA A 256 3.72 -18.45 -13.42
CA ALA A 256 4.05 -18.73 -12.02
C ALA A 256 4.62 -17.49 -11.32
N LEU A 257 5.54 -16.78 -11.98
CA LEU A 257 6.12 -15.55 -11.44
C LEU A 257 5.09 -14.41 -11.34
N LEU A 258 4.20 -14.30 -12.33
CA LEU A 258 3.10 -13.33 -12.34
C LEU A 258 2.10 -13.60 -11.21
N LEU A 259 1.81 -14.87 -10.88
CA LEU A 259 1.04 -15.19 -9.68
C LEU A 259 1.77 -14.75 -8.42
N GLY A 260 3.10 -14.90 -8.35
CA GLY A 260 3.88 -14.30 -7.26
C GLY A 260 3.78 -12.79 -7.18
N GLY A 261 3.77 -12.09 -8.32
CA GLY A 261 3.42 -10.68 -8.37
C GLY A 261 1.98 -10.40 -7.92
N CYS A 262 1.00 -11.26 -8.20
CA CYS A 262 -0.36 -11.09 -7.67
C CYS A 262 -0.40 -11.26 -6.14
N GLN A 263 0.37 -12.20 -5.58
CA GLN A 263 0.50 -12.37 -4.14
C GLN A 263 1.07 -11.09 -3.49
N GLU A 264 2.08 -10.48 -4.11
CA GLU A 264 2.62 -9.21 -3.65
C GLU A 264 1.66 -8.03 -3.91
N THR A 265 0.91 -8.04 -5.01
CA THR A 265 -0.11 -7.01 -5.30
C THR A 265 -1.13 -6.94 -4.17
N LYS A 266 -1.60 -8.10 -3.67
CA LYS A 266 -2.45 -8.17 -2.46
C LYS A 266 -1.79 -7.45 -1.29
N HIS A 267 -0.53 -7.75 -1.01
CA HIS A 267 0.23 -7.14 0.09
C HIS A 267 0.39 -5.63 -0.07
N VAL A 268 0.83 -5.14 -1.22
CA VAL A 268 0.97 -3.69 -1.50
C VAL A 268 -0.38 -2.96 -1.46
N CYS A 269 -1.48 -3.63 -1.85
CA CYS A 269 -2.84 -3.08 -1.73
C CYS A 269 -3.32 -2.95 -0.28
N VAL A 270 -2.79 -3.72 0.67
CA VAL A 270 -3.05 -3.50 2.11
C VAL A 270 -2.60 -2.09 2.50
N HIS A 271 -1.39 -1.71 2.11
CA HIS A 271 -0.82 -0.38 2.32
C HIS A 271 -1.46 0.69 1.43
N GLY A 272 -2.09 0.29 0.33
CA GLY A 272 -2.78 1.18 -0.60
C GLY A 272 -1.83 1.97 -1.48
N THR A 273 -0.65 1.40 -1.75
CA THR A 273 0.44 2.02 -2.51
C THR A 273 0.56 1.42 -3.92
N PHE A 274 -0.25 0.40 -4.24
CA PHE A 274 -0.23 -0.25 -5.55
C PHE A 274 -0.79 0.68 -6.62
N LEU A 275 -1.92 1.34 -6.36
CA LEU A 275 -2.51 2.41 -7.18
C LEU A 275 -2.68 3.69 -6.35
N ARG A 276 -2.84 4.85 -6.99
CA ARG A 276 -3.11 6.10 -6.26
C ARG A 276 -4.48 6.11 -5.58
N HIS A 277 -5.48 5.44 -6.16
CA HIS A 277 -6.84 5.42 -5.64
C HIS A 277 -7.06 4.27 -4.64
N ARG A 278 -7.36 4.60 -3.38
CA ARG A 278 -7.53 3.60 -2.31
C ARG A 278 -8.63 2.58 -2.60
N GLY A 279 -9.77 3.00 -3.16
CA GLY A 279 -10.85 2.08 -3.52
C GLY A 279 -10.46 1.07 -4.62
N LEU A 280 -9.56 1.46 -5.53
CA LEU A 280 -9.07 0.53 -6.56
C LEU A 280 -8.06 -0.45 -5.97
N ASN A 281 -7.21 -0.01 -5.03
CA ASN A 281 -6.36 -0.94 -4.25
C ASN A 281 -7.20 -1.96 -3.50
N ASP A 282 -8.31 -1.54 -2.86
CA ASP A 282 -9.19 -2.47 -2.15
C ASP A 282 -9.80 -3.51 -3.11
N ALA A 283 -10.21 -3.09 -4.31
CA ALA A 283 -10.76 -3.98 -5.33
C ALA A 283 -9.70 -4.96 -5.88
N VAL A 284 -8.56 -4.44 -6.36
CA VAL A 284 -7.46 -5.24 -6.90
C VAL A 284 -6.91 -6.19 -5.85
N GLY A 285 -6.67 -5.70 -4.62
CA GLY A 285 -6.20 -6.51 -3.51
C GLY A 285 -7.19 -7.62 -3.13
N THR A 286 -8.50 -7.38 -3.20
CA THR A 286 -9.53 -8.42 -2.98
C THR A 286 -9.49 -9.50 -4.06
N VAL A 287 -9.39 -9.11 -5.34
CA VAL A 287 -9.29 -10.06 -6.46
C VAL A 287 -8.01 -10.88 -6.34
N CYS A 288 -6.86 -10.24 -6.15
CA CYS A 288 -5.59 -10.94 -5.97
C CYS A 288 -5.58 -11.85 -4.73
N ALA A 289 -6.19 -11.44 -3.61
CA ALA A 289 -6.29 -12.29 -2.43
C ALA A 289 -7.17 -13.53 -2.67
N ALA A 290 -8.25 -13.39 -3.44
CA ALA A 290 -9.12 -14.51 -3.80
C ALA A 290 -8.38 -15.59 -4.60
N LEU A 291 -7.41 -15.22 -5.43
CA LEU A 291 -6.52 -16.17 -6.14
C LEU A 291 -5.76 -17.12 -5.20
N PHE A 292 -5.58 -16.74 -3.93
CA PHE A 292 -4.85 -17.54 -2.94
C PHE A 292 -5.74 -18.03 -1.81
N GLY A 293 -7.06 -17.90 -1.94
CA GLY A 293 -7.99 -18.27 -0.88
C GLY A 293 -7.85 -17.42 0.39
N VAL A 294 -7.38 -16.18 0.28
CA VAL A 294 -7.18 -15.27 1.42
C VAL A 294 -8.27 -14.18 1.43
N ASN A 295 -8.86 -13.94 2.59
CA ASN A 295 -9.79 -12.84 2.82
C ASN A 295 -8.99 -11.55 2.99
N PHE A 296 -9.05 -10.66 1.98
CA PHE A 296 -8.24 -9.44 1.96
C PHE A 296 -8.42 -8.53 3.19
N VAL A 297 -9.64 -8.44 3.74
CA VAL A 297 -9.91 -7.60 4.92
C VAL A 297 -9.33 -8.21 6.19
N ALA A 298 -9.43 -9.53 6.34
CA ALA A 298 -8.81 -10.27 7.44
C ALA A 298 -7.30 -10.18 7.38
N TYR A 299 -6.74 -10.41 6.18
CA TYR A 299 -5.30 -10.29 5.92
C TYR A 299 -4.80 -8.88 6.22
N ARG A 300 -5.51 -7.82 5.81
CA ARG A 300 -5.17 -6.43 6.15
C ARG A 300 -5.06 -6.21 7.66
N ALA A 301 -6.01 -6.72 8.45
CA ALA A 301 -5.99 -6.57 9.90
C ALA A 301 -4.80 -7.32 10.52
N LEU A 302 -4.60 -8.57 10.12
CA LEU A 302 -3.45 -9.39 10.52
C LEU A 302 -2.12 -8.70 10.18
N HIS A 303 -2.00 -8.18 8.96
CA HIS A 303 -0.79 -7.56 8.43
C HIS A 303 -0.42 -6.26 9.16
N TYR A 304 -1.41 -5.43 9.53
CA TYR A 304 -1.15 -4.23 10.33
C TYR A 304 -0.72 -4.57 11.76
N GLN A 305 -1.29 -5.61 12.37
CA GLN A 305 -0.85 -6.07 13.68
C GLN A 305 0.56 -6.65 13.61
N HIS A 306 0.87 -7.42 12.56
CA HIS A 306 2.22 -7.89 12.28
C HIS A 306 3.23 -6.74 12.22
N HIS A 307 2.97 -5.67 11.46
CA HIS A 307 3.86 -4.49 11.43
C HIS A 307 4.02 -3.78 12.79
N ARG A 308 2.99 -3.83 13.65
CA ARG A 308 3.04 -3.20 14.98
C ARG A 308 3.87 -4.03 15.97
N ALA A 309 3.78 -5.34 15.88
CA ALA A 309 4.30 -6.30 16.85
C ALA A 309 5.37 -7.24 16.24
N THR A 310 6.04 -6.81 15.16
CA THR A 310 6.95 -7.64 14.38
C THR A 310 8.01 -8.33 15.23
N CYS A 311 8.11 -9.66 15.12
CA CYS A 311 9.05 -10.48 15.89
C CYS A 311 8.94 -10.30 17.41
N THR A 312 7.72 -10.11 17.90
CA THR A 312 7.38 -10.21 19.33
C THR A 312 6.40 -11.35 19.54
N ASP A 313 6.17 -11.80 20.78
CA ASP A 313 5.14 -12.80 21.07
C ASP A 313 3.71 -12.34 20.69
N ALA A 314 3.46 -11.04 20.56
CA ALA A 314 2.21 -10.46 20.06
C ALA A 314 2.10 -10.40 18.52
N ASP A 315 3.11 -10.84 17.78
CA ASP A 315 3.06 -10.94 16.31
C ASP A 315 2.07 -12.06 15.89
N PRO A 316 0.98 -11.75 15.16
CA PRO A 316 0.02 -12.76 14.75
C PRO A 316 0.59 -13.82 13.81
N GLU A 317 1.69 -13.52 13.12
CA GLU A 317 2.38 -14.52 12.30
C GLU A 317 3.10 -15.57 13.13
N GLY A 318 3.36 -15.30 14.41
CA GLY A 318 4.01 -16.25 15.30
C GLY A 318 3.28 -17.58 15.39
N GLY A 319 1.94 -17.56 15.36
CA GLY A 319 1.12 -18.77 15.31
C GLY A 319 1.31 -19.59 14.03
N LEU A 320 1.65 -18.95 12.90
CA LEU A 320 1.94 -19.64 11.64
C LEU A 320 3.28 -20.35 11.74
N TYR A 321 4.33 -19.64 12.18
CA TYR A 321 5.69 -20.17 12.25
C TYR A 321 5.91 -21.15 13.40
N ALA A 322 5.15 -21.04 14.49
CA ALA A 322 5.16 -22.04 15.56
C ALA A 322 4.64 -23.42 15.09
N LEU A 323 3.81 -23.44 14.02
CA LEU A 323 3.31 -24.66 13.39
C LEU A 323 4.17 -25.13 12.20
N SER A 324 5.18 -24.36 11.80
CA SER A 324 6.08 -24.74 10.72
C SER A 324 6.92 -25.94 11.11
N TRP A 325 7.17 -26.82 10.15
CA TRP A 325 7.95 -28.02 10.40
C TRP A 325 9.43 -27.64 10.56
N ARG A 326 10.12 -28.31 11.48
CA ARG A 326 11.53 -28.04 11.80
C ARG A 326 12.52 -28.60 10.79
N THR A 327 12.03 -29.18 9.69
CA THR A 327 12.84 -29.84 8.67
C THR A 327 12.77 -29.10 7.35
N ARG A 328 13.91 -29.05 6.64
CA ARG A 328 14.01 -28.51 5.28
C ARG A 328 13.10 -29.23 4.28
N TRP A 329 12.73 -30.47 4.57
CA TRP A 329 11.86 -31.27 3.71
C TRP A 329 10.46 -30.70 3.55
N ILE A 330 10.04 -29.77 4.42
CA ILE A 330 8.78 -29.03 4.25
C ILE A 330 8.70 -28.31 2.90
N TRP A 331 9.83 -27.93 2.30
CA TRP A 331 9.86 -27.31 0.98
C TRP A 331 9.22 -28.21 -0.11
N LEU A 332 9.33 -29.54 0.00
CA LEU A 332 8.65 -30.46 -0.93
C LEU A 332 7.12 -30.34 -0.85
N LEU A 333 6.60 -29.87 0.28
CA LEU A 333 5.18 -29.67 0.54
C LEU A 333 4.72 -28.22 0.28
N ALA A 334 5.57 -27.35 -0.27
CA ALA A 334 5.24 -25.94 -0.48
C ALA A 334 3.89 -25.70 -1.20
N PRO A 335 3.49 -26.46 -2.25
CA PRO A 335 2.17 -26.30 -2.85
C PRO A 335 0.98 -26.63 -1.92
N ILE A 336 1.18 -27.52 -0.95
CA ILE A 336 0.18 -27.89 0.06
C ILE A 336 0.18 -26.87 1.21
N GLU A 337 1.35 -26.30 1.53
CA GLU A 337 1.48 -25.28 2.55
C GLU A 337 0.76 -23.99 2.18
N LEU A 338 0.72 -23.62 0.90
CA LEU A 338 0.03 -22.40 0.45
C LEU A 338 -1.45 -22.33 0.90
N PRO A 339 -2.33 -23.31 0.60
CA PRO A 339 -3.71 -23.31 1.10
C PRO A 339 -3.78 -23.46 2.63
N TRP A 340 -2.84 -24.15 3.26
CA TRP A 340 -2.76 -24.26 4.72
C TRP A 340 -2.50 -22.91 5.39
N VAL A 341 -1.52 -22.16 4.89
CA VAL A 341 -1.19 -20.80 5.34
C VAL A 341 -2.36 -19.86 5.07
N ALA A 342 -3.00 -19.95 3.90
CA ALA A 342 -4.19 -19.16 3.59
C ALA A 342 -5.32 -19.40 4.59
N PHE A 343 -5.59 -20.67 4.94
CA PHE A 343 -6.56 -21.04 5.97
C PHE A 343 -6.22 -20.42 7.32
N HIS A 344 -4.96 -20.50 7.76
CA HIS A 344 -4.56 -19.95 9.06
C HIS A 344 -4.58 -18.43 9.08
N ILE A 345 -4.16 -17.75 8.02
CA ILE A 345 -4.28 -16.29 7.87
C ILE A 345 -5.75 -15.87 8.03
N ASN A 346 -6.69 -16.58 7.40
CA ASN A 346 -8.11 -16.28 7.54
C ASN A 346 -8.60 -16.52 8.97
N ARG A 347 -8.23 -17.66 9.58
CA ARG A 347 -8.62 -18.03 10.93
C ARG A 347 -8.12 -17.03 11.98
N ILE A 348 -6.86 -16.61 11.88
CA ILE A 348 -6.21 -15.66 12.81
C ILE A 348 -6.71 -14.24 12.54
N GLY A 349 -6.80 -13.83 11.27
CA GLY A 349 -7.16 -12.47 10.89
C GLY A 349 -8.65 -12.14 11.05
N TRP A 350 -9.57 -13.12 11.00
CA TRP A 350 -11.01 -12.85 11.08
C TRP A 350 -11.47 -12.21 12.39
N PRO A 351 -11.04 -12.67 13.57
CA PRO A 351 -11.31 -12.01 14.85
C PRO A 351 -10.73 -10.59 14.92
N MET A 352 -9.63 -10.33 14.22
CA MET A 352 -8.95 -9.02 14.21
C MET A 352 -9.70 -7.96 13.38
N VAL A 353 -10.70 -8.35 12.59
CA VAL A 353 -11.46 -7.40 11.78
C VAL A 353 -12.41 -6.57 12.65
N PRO A 354 -12.28 -5.22 12.69
CA PRO A 354 -13.14 -4.37 13.50
C PRO A 354 -14.63 -4.55 13.14
N PRO A 355 -15.56 -4.39 14.10
CA PRO A 355 -17.00 -4.58 13.86
C PRO A 355 -17.54 -3.78 12.67
N GLY A 356 -17.10 -2.53 12.49
CA GLY A 356 -17.50 -1.67 11.37
C GLY A 356 -17.06 -2.16 9.98
N GLN A 357 -16.12 -3.11 9.90
CA GLN A 357 -15.60 -3.66 8.65
C GLN A 357 -16.14 -5.07 8.32
N ARG A 358 -16.99 -5.66 9.16
CA ARG A 358 -17.52 -7.02 8.97
C ARG A 358 -18.27 -7.21 7.63
N ARG A 359 -18.97 -6.18 7.13
CA ARG A 359 -19.61 -6.22 5.80
C ARG A 359 -18.59 -6.32 4.67
N ARG A 360 -17.46 -5.60 4.76
CA ARG A 360 -16.38 -5.69 3.77
C ARG A 360 -15.70 -7.05 3.82
N ARG A 361 -15.51 -7.61 5.02
CA ARG A 361 -15.01 -8.97 5.22
C ARG A 361 -15.94 -10.01 4.56
N ALA A 362 -17.25 -9.89 4.74
CA ALA A 362 -18.23 -10.76 4.09
C ALA A 362 -18.22 -10.62 2.56
N ALA A 363 -18.09 -9.40 2.04
CA ALA A 363 -17.94 -9.18 0.60
C ALA A 363 -16.65 -9.81 0.05
N ALA A 364 -15.52 -9.70 0.76
CA ALA A 364 -14.27 -10.36 0.37
C ALA A 364 -14.40 -11.89 0.39
N LEU A 365 -15.13 -12.46 1.36
CA LEU A 365 -15.44 -13.90 1.37
C LEU A 365 -16.31 -14.30 0.17
N ALA A 366 -17.32 -13.51 -0.18
CA ALA A 366 -18.13 -13.76 -1.36
C ALA A 366 -17.29 -13.75 -2.65
N TRP A 367 -16.31 -12.86 -2.76
CA TRP A 367 -15.34 -12.86 -3.88
C TRP A 367 -14.48 -14.12 -3.91
N MET A 368 -14.00 -14.61 -2.77
CA MET A 368 -13.26 -15.87 -2.69
C MET A 368 -14.11 -17.05 -3.15
N VAL A 369 -15.35 -17.15 -2.66
CA VAL A 369 -16.28 -18.22 -3.05
C VAL A 369 -16.60 -18.14 -4.53
N MET A 370 -16.89 -16.95 -5.04
CA MET A 370 -17.16 -16.75 -6.47
C MET A 370 -15.95 -17.15 -7.33
N PHE A 371 -14.72 -16.79 -6.92
CA PHE A 371 -13.52 -17.20 -7.62
C PHE A 371 -13.37 -18.74 -7.63
N ALA A 372 -13.57 -19.41 -6.49
CA ALA A 372 -13.52 -20.86 -6.42
C ALA A 372 -14.58 -21.54 -7.32
N VAL A 373 -15.80 -21.01 -7.35
CA VAL A 373 -16.87 -21.48 -8.26
C VAL A 373 -16.47 -21.27 -9.72
N LEU A 374 -15.92 -20.11 -10.08
CA LEU A 374 -15.46 -19.82 -11.45
C LEU A 374 -14.33 -20.75 -11.87
N VAL A 375 -13.37 -21.04 -10.98
CA VAL A 375 -12.31 -22.03 -11.24
C VAL A 375 -12.91 -23.43 -11.42
N GLY A 376 -13.91 -23.83 -10.62
CA GLY A 376 -14.59 -25.10 -10.78
C GLY A 376 -15.34 -25.24 -12.11
N ILE A 377 -16.04 -24.19 -12.54
CA ILE A 377 -16.70 -24.12 -13.86
C ILE A 377 -15.63 -24.18 -14.96
N ALA A 378 -14.56 -23.39 -14.85
CA ALA A 378 -13.47 -23.38 -15.82
C ALA A 378 -12.74 -24.74 -15.87
N ALA A 379 -12.61 -25.47 -14.76
CA ALA A 379 -11.98 -26.79 -14.75
C ALA A 379 -12.80 -27.80 -15.55
N ARG A 380 -14.12 -27.64 -15.61
CA ARG A 380 -15.01 -28.46 -16.44
C ARG A 380 -14.97 -28.07 -17.92
N HIS A 381 -14.94 -26.77 -18.23
CA HIS A 381 -15.12 -26.27 -19.60
C HIS A 381 -13.81 -25.92 -20.33
N ALA A 382 -12.75 -25.65 -19.59
CA ALA A 382 -11.42 -25.26 -20.08
C ALA A 382 -10.32 -25.86 -19.17
N PRO A 383 -10.26 -27.21 -19.02
CA PRO A 383 -9.35 -27.86 -18.09
C PRO A 383 -7.87 -27.53 -18.37
N GLN A 384 -7.49 -27.43 -19.65
CA GLN A 384 -6.15 -27.03 -20.06
C GLN A 384 -5.78 -25.63 -19.55
N THR A 385 -6.69 -24.67 -19.68
CA THR A 385 -6.47 -23.31 -19.17
C THR A 385 -6.34 -23.31 -17.65
N VAL A 386 -7.21 -24.01 -16.93
CA VAL A 386 -7.08 -24.09 -15.46
C VAL A 386 -5.78 -24.75 -15.05
N LEU A 387 -5.36 -25.80 -15.76
CA LEU A 387 -4.12 -26.51 -15.47
C LEU A 387 -2.89 -25.62 -15.69
N PHE A 388 -2.77 -25.00 -16.88
CA PHE A 388 -1.56 -24.28 -17.27
C PHE A 388 -1.54 -22.79 -16.93
N ALA A 389 -2.71 -22.15 -16.72
CA ALA A 389 -2.77 -20.74 -16.33
C ALA A 389 -2.91 -20.53 -14.82
N TYR A 390 -3.29 -21.57 -14.07
CA TYR A 390 -3.55 -21.46 -12.64
C TYR A 390 -2.91 -22.59 -11.82
N ALA A 391 -3.33 -23.85 -11.95
CA ALA A 391 -2.92 -24.92 -11.03
C ALA A 391 -1.41 -25.23 -11.06
N VAL A 392 -0.83 -25.48 -12.24
CA VAL A 392 0.61 -25.73 -12.39
C VAL A 392 1.43 -24.47 -12.04
N PRO A 393 1.11 -23.27 -12.56
CA PRO A 393 1.77 -22.04 -12.14
C PRO A 393 1.74 -21.81 -10.63
N LEU A 394 0.61 -22.05 -9.97
CA LEU A 394 0.45 -21.87 -8.53
C LEU A 394 1.37 -22.82 -7.74
N ALA A 395 1.48 -24.09 -8.18
CA ALA A 395 2.40 -25.04 -7.58
C ALA A 395 3.87 -24.63 -7.78
N LEU A 396 4.26 -24.30 -9.02
CA LEU A 396 5.62 -23.82 -9.36
C LEU A 396 6.00 -22.58 -8.56
N PHE A 397 5.09 -21.62 -8.49
CA PHE A 397 5.21 -20.42 -7.67
C PHE A 397 5.42 -20.77 -6.21
N SER A 398 4.66 -21.71 -5.66
CA SER A 398 4.71 -22.06 -4.24
C SER A 398 6.12 -22.51 -3.81
N TRP A 399 6.82 -23.31 -4.63
CA TRP A 399 8.21 -23.70 -4.30
C TRP A 399 9.18 -22.52 -4.30
N PHE A 400 9.00 -21.57 -5.22
CA PHE A 400 9.83 -20.38 -5.31
C PHE A 400 9.53 -19.40 -4.15
N ASP A 401 8.25 -19.13 -3.91
CA ASP A 401 7.77 -18.21 -2.88
C ASP A 401 7.95 -18.74 -1.47
N PHE A 402 7.95 -20.06 -1.29
CA PHE A 402 8.28 -20.67 -0.01
C PHE A 402 9.61 -20.12 0.50
N VAL A 403 10.68 -20.22 -0.30
CA VAL A 403 12.00 -19.72 0.09
C VAL A 403 11.99 -18.22 0.35
N LEU A 404 11.29 -17.44 -0.48
CA LEU A 404 11.21 -15.98 -0.29
C LEU A 404 10.47 -15.61 1.00
N THR A 405 9.39 -16.31 1.32
CA THR A 405 8.61 -16.10 2.55
C THR A 405 9.39 -16.53 3.79
N GLN A 406 10.28 -17.54 3.67
CA GLN A 406 11.20 -17.89 4.76
C GLN A 406 12.21 -16.76 5.04
N ALA A 407 12.53 -15.91 4.06
CA ALA A 407 13.46 -14.80 4.25
C ALA A 407 12.88 -13.66 5.08
N GLU A 408 11.55 -13.53 5.11
CA GLU A 408 10.85 -12.61 5.99
C GLU A 408 11.25 -12.96 7.42
N HIS A 409 11.89 -12.03 8.14
CA HIS A 409 12.40 -12.21 9.51
C HIS A 409 13.22 -13.47 9.82
N TYR A 410 14.00 -13.94 8.83
CA TYR A 410 14.80 -15.14 8.98
C TYR A 410 15.86 -15.01 10.09
N GLN A 411 15.87 -15.96 11.04
CA GLN A 411 16.80 -16.02 12.19
C GLN A 411 16.75 -14.78 13.10
N VAL A 412 15.58 -14.19 13.27
CA VAL A 412 15.37 -13.09 14.21
C VAL A 412 14.75 -13.62 15.48
N ASP A 413 15.38 -13.32 16.62
CA ASP A 413 14.89 -13.74 17.93
C ASP A 413 13.54 -13.07 18.26
N ILE A 414 12.61 -13.89 18.74
CA ILE A 414 11.33 -13.42 19.25
C ILE A 414 11.52 -12.89 20.68
N VAL A 415 11.07 -11.66 20.89
CA VAL A 415 11.14 -10.99 22.20
C VAL A 415 9.74 -10.84 22.81
N PRO A 416 9.62 -10.72 24.14
CA PRO A 416 8.34 -10.40 24.75
C PRO A 416 7.80 -9.05 24.26
N ALA A 417 6.49 -8.96 24.02
CA ALA A 417 5.82 -7.70 23.75
C ALA A 417 5.81 -6.87 25.04
N ALA A 418 6.63 -5.83 25.07
CA ALA A 418 6.62 -4.90 26.20
C ALA A 418 5.48 -3.87 26.02
N PRO A 419 4.68 -3.60 27.07
CA PRO A 419 3.53 -2.68 27.02
C PRO A 419 3.87 -1.25 26.57
N GLU A 420 5.13 -0.84 26.76
CA GLU A 420 5.62 0.53 26.52
C GLU A 420 6.81 0.60 25.55
N ALA A 421 7.32 -0.52 25.04
CA ALA A 421 8.49 -0.47 24.17
C ALA A 421 8.12 0.14 22.82
N ALA A 422 8.94 1.10 22.39
CA ALA A 422 8.93 1.58 21.02
C ALA A 422 9.05 0.39 20.06
N ALA A 423 8.25 0.41 18.98
CA ALA A 423 8.31 -0.61 17.94
C ALA A 423 9.78 -0.90 17.57
N ARG A 424 10.14 -2.19 17.52
CA ARG A 424 11.52 -2.59 17.18
C ARG A 424 11.88 -1.94 15.84
N PRO A 425 13.11 -1.41 15.69
CA PRO A 425 13.52 -0.84 14.43
C PRO A 425 13.45 -1.94 13.35
N PRO A 426 12.77 -1.70 12.23
CA PRO A 426 12.51 -2.73 11.22
C PRO A 426 13.77 -3.22 10.49
N GLY A 427 14.78 -2.36 10.38
CA GLY A 427 16.03 -2.60 9.65
C GLY A 427 16.75 -3.91 9.98
N PRO A 428 17.03 -4.23 11.25
CA PRO A 428 17.68 -5.49 11.64
C PRO A 428 16.76 -6.72 11.65
N LEU A 429 15.45 -6.55 11.52
CA LEU A 429 14.49 -7.66 11.69
C LEU A 429 14.24 -8.43 10.40
N THR A 430 14.81 -8.04 9.27
CA THR A 430 14.43 -8.56 7.96
C THR A 430 15.60 -8.49 6.98
N LEU A 431 15.55 -9.34 5.96
CA LEU A 431 16.54 -9.38 4.89
C LEU A 431 15.94 -8.84 3.60
N ASP A 432 16.78 -8.16 2.80
CA ASP A 432 16.46 -7.83 1.41
C ASP A 432 17.14 -8.85 0.49
N ILE A 433 16.36 -9.55 -0.33
CA ILE A 433 16.88 -10.43 -1.38
C ILE A 433 16.77 -9.71 -2.73
N VAL A 434 17.90 -9.53 -3.40
CA VAL A 434 17.95 -8.93 -4.73
C VAL A 434 17.78 -10.03 -5.77
N LEU A 435 16.70 -9.93 -6.53
CA LEU A 435 16.45 -10.74 -7.72
C LEU A 435 17.01 -10.07 -8.98
N PRO A 436 17.35 -10.83 -10.04
CA PRO A 436 17.57 -10.29 -11.38
C PRO A 436 16.41 -9.39 -11.81
N LEU A 437 16.70 -8.34 -12.59
CA LEU A 437 15.75 -7.26 -12.90
C LEU A 437 14.37 -7.76 -13.36
N GLY A 438 14.33 -8.70 -14.30
CA GLY A 438 13.08 -9.25 -14.82
C GLY A 438 12.28 -10.01 -13.75
N LEU A 439 12.94 -10.86 -12.96
CA LEU A 439 12.31 -11.61 -11.86
C LEU A 439 11.82 -10.67 -10.76
N GLY A 440 12.61 -9.65 -10.43
CA GLY A 440 12.23 -8.61 -9.48
C GLY A 440 10.97 -7.87 -9.92
N TRP A 441 10.87 -7.48 -11.20
CA TRP A 441 9.68 -6.80 -11.71
C TRP A 441 8.45 -7.70 -11.71
N LEU A 442 8.57 -8.96 -12.18
CA LEU A 442 7.48 -9.92 -12.22
C LEU A 442 6.92 -10.28 -10.84
N THR A 443 7.73 -10.11 -9.80
CA THR A 443 7.36 -10.34 -8.40
C THR A 443 7.20 -9.04 -7.60
N LEU A 444 7.11 -7.89 -8.29
CA LEU A 444 6.94 -6.56 -7.70
C LEU A 444 7.97 -6.22 -6.61
N HIS A 445 9.18 -6.78 -6.72
CA HIS A 445 10.26 -6.65 -5.75
C HIS A 445 9.87 -7.09 -4.33
N ARG A 446 8.91 -8.02 -4.20
CA ARG A 446 8.50 -8.69 -2.95
C ARG A 446 9.65 -9.00 -1.98
N PRO A 447 10.80 -9.54 -2.43
CA PRO A 447 11.85 -9.94 -1.50
C PRO A 447 12.65 -8.78 -0.91
N LEU A 448 12.38 -7.52 -1.28
CA LEU A 448 12.93 -6.33 -0.62
C LEU A 448 12.14 -6.01 0.66
N HIS A 449 12.05 -7.01 1.54
CA HIS A 449 11.14 -7.00 2.68
C HIS A 449 11.59 -6.04 3.79
N ARG A 450 12.90 -5.79 3.93
CA ARG A 450 13.40 -4.78 4.86
C ARG A 450 13.07 -3.38 4.38
N VAL A 451 13.23 -3.10 3.09
CA VAL A 451 12.79 -1.82 2.50
C VAL A 451 11.30 -1.60 2.77
N HIS A 452 10.50 -2.66 2.60
CA HIS A 452 9.07 -2.63 2.87
C HIS A 452 8.74 -2.27 4.34
N HIS A 453 9.35 -2.94 5.32
CA HIS A 453 9.11 -2.61 6.73
C HIS A 453 9.59 -1.22 7.14
N CYS A 454 10.71 -0.75 6.58
CA CYS A 454 11.19 0.61 6.78
C CYS A 454 10.30 1.67 6.11
N HIS A 455 9.66 1.32 5.00
CA HIS A 455 8.92 2.25 4.14
C HIS A 455 7.62 1.61 3.59
N PRO A 456 6.64 1.27 4.44
CA PRO A 456 5.42 0.56 3.99
C PRO A 456 4.55 1.42 3.06
N GLY A 457 4.73 2.75 3.10
CA GLY A 457 4.08 3.70 2.19
C GLY A 457 4.74 3.83 0.80
N LEU A 458 5.84 3.11 0.55
CA LEU A 458 6.58 3.18 -0.71
C LEU A 458 5.83 2.42 -1.81
N ARG A 459 5.95 2.88 -3.06
CA ARG A 459 5.45 2.11 -4.20
C ARG A 459 6.45 1.02 -4.55
N TRP A 460 5.96 -0.15 -4.94
CA TRP A 460 6.80 -1.33 -5.18
C TRP A 460 7.95 -1.07 -6.19
N PHE A 461 7.69 -0.27 -7.23
CA PHE A 461 8.68 0.06 -8.25
C PHE A 461 9.75 1.07 -7.77
N GLU A 462 9.56 1.71 -6.62
CA GLU A 462 10.53 2.61 -5.99
C GLU A 462 11.47 1.85 -5.03
N ALA A 463 11.10 0.64 -4.59
CA ALA A 463 11.85 -0.15 -3.62
C ALA A 463 13.32 -0.41 -4.03
N PRO A 464 13.64 -0.79 -5.27
CA PRO A 464 15.03 -0.97 -5.68
C PRO A 464 15.87 0.31 -5.61
N ARG A 465 15.27 1.47 -5.91
CA ARG A 465 15.94 2.76 -5.79
C ARG A 465 16.16 3.08 -4.31
N ARG A 466 15.19 2.80 -3.45
CA ARG A 466 15.31 3.03 -2.01
C ARG A 466 16.39 2.17 -1.38
N LEU A 467 16.49 0.89 -1.77
CA LEU A 467 17.56 -0.02 -1.38
C LEU A 467 18.94 0.56 -1.72
N ARG A 468 19.15 0.97 -2.99
CA ARG A 468 20.44 1.53 -3.44
C ARG A 468 20.84 2.82 -2.72
N ALA A 469 19.87 3.58 -2.23
CA ALA A 469 20.11 4.83 -1.51
C ALA A 469 20.33 4.63 -0.01
N ASP A 470 20.17 3.42 0.51
CA ASP A 470 20.35 3.12 1.94
C ASP A 470 21.76 2.53 2.19
N PRO A 471 22.68 3.29 2.79
CA PRO A 471 24.05 2.81 3.05
C PRO A 471 24.11 1.74 4.14
N THR A 472 23.03 1.53 4.90
CA THR A 472 22.95 0.51 5.96
C THR A 472 22.37 -0.81 5.46
N ALA A 473 21.92 -0.86 4.20
CA ALA A 473 21.35 -2.06 3.62
C ALA A 473 22.43 -3.12 3.36
N THR A 474 22.15 -4.36 3.73
CA THR A 474 23.00 -5.53 3.48
C THR A 474 22.26 -6.54 2.60
N PRO A 475 21.90 -6.17 1.35
CA PRO A 475 21.15 -7.05 0.48
C PRO A 475 21.95 -8.31 0.13
N MET A 476 21.25 -9.41 -0.10
CA MET A 476 21.86 -10.65 -0.57
C MET A 476 21.22 -11.15 -1.86
N SER A 477 21.95 -11.96 -2.63
CA SER A 477 21.37 -12.62 -3.80
C SER A 477 20.48 -13.79 -3.38
N TYR A 478 19.53 -14.15 -4.24
CA TYR A 478 18.68 -15.33 -4.02
C TYR A 478 19.48 -16.61 -3.77
N ALA A 479 20.52 -16.86 -4.57
CA ALA A 479 21.38 -18.03 -4.40
C ALA A 479 22.14 -18.03 -3.06
N ALA A 480 22.58 -16.86 -2.59
CA ALA A 480 23.20 -16.74 -1.27
C ALA A 480 22.20 -17.06 -0.15
N PHE A 481 20.96 -16.57 -0.26
CA PHE A 481 19.91 -16.89 0.70
C PHE A 481 19.55 -18.38 0.69
N VAL A 482 19.36 -18.99 -0.48
CA VAL A 482 19.07 -20.43 -0.59
C VAL A 482 20.15 -21.27 0.08
N ARG A 483 21.44 -20.95 -0.13
CA ARG A 483 22.54 -21.65 0.56
C ARG A 483 22.47 -21.49 2.08
N ARG A 484 22.19 -20.27 2.56
CA ARG A 484 22.01 -20.00 4.00
C ARG A 484 20.83 -20.78 4.56
N TRP A 485 19.71 -20.82 3.85
CA TRP A 485 18.51 -21.57 4.24
C TRP A 485 18.76 -23.08 4.25
N LEU A 486 19.44 -23.63 3.24
CA LEU A 486 19.82 -25.05 3.23
C LEU A 486 20.79 -25.41 4.36
N ALA A 487 21.65 -24.49 4.80
CA ALA A 487 22.57 -24.71 5.91
C ALA A 487 21.85 -24.65 7.26
N ALA A 488 21.01 -23.64 7.49
CA ALA A 488 20.42 -23.35 8.79
C ALA A 488 19.00 -23.89 9.00
N GLY A 489 18.31 -24.34 7.94
CA GLY A 489 16.96 -24.89 8.00
C GLY A 489 15.85 -23.85 7.81
N PRO A 490 14.57 -24.22 8.07
CA PRO A 490 13.45 -23.30 7.96
C PRO A 490 13.47 -22.22 9.05
N ARG A 491 12.75 -21.12 8.80
CA ARG A 491 12.43 -20.11 9.82
C ARG A 491 11.60 -20.78 10.91
N LEU A 492 12.02 -20.57 12.16
CA LEU A 492 11.34 -21.07 13.35
C LEU A 492 10.98 -19.91 14.28
N TRP A 493 9.95 -20.10 15.09
CA TRP A 493 9.48 -19.11 16.06
C TRP A 493 10.18 -19.29 17.42
N LEU A 494 11.47 -18.91 17.48
CA LEU A 494 12.34 -19.15 18.63
C LEU A 494 12.78 -17.86 19.32
N ARG A 495 13.01 -17.94 20.64
CA ARG A 495 13.70 -16.91 21.43
C ARG A 495 15.22 -17.04 21.26
N ALA A 496 15.95 -16.06 21.79
CA ALA A 496 17.42 -16.02 21.74
C ALA A 496 18.11 -17.23 22.41
N ASP A 497 17.45 -17.86 23.39
CA ASP A 497 17.93 -19.09 24.05
C ASP A 497 17.61 -20.37 23.25
N GLY A 498 17.01 -20.24 22.06
CA GLY A 498 16.57 -21.35 21.22
C GLY A 498 15.25 -22.00 21.65
N SER A 499 14.62 -21.54 22.74
CA SER A 499 13.33 -22.04 23.19
C SER A 499 12.20 -21.59 22.25
N PRO A 500 11.15 -22.40 22.03
CA PRO A 500 9.97 -21.95 21.29
C PRO A 500 9.30 -20.76 21.98
N ALA A 501 9.07 -19.68 21.23
CA ALA A 501 8.24 -18.60 21.73
C ALA A 501 6.77 -19.04 21.66
N THR A 502 6.01 -18.85 22.75
CA THR A 502 4.57 -19.09 22.74
C THR A 502 3.89 -17.85 22.14
N PRO A 503 3.16 -17.96 21.02
CA PRO A 503 2.37 -16.84 20.50
C PRO A 503 1.36 -16.42 21.56
N ASP A 504 1.26 -15.12 21.83
CA ASP A 504 0.31 -14.63 22.82
C ASP A 504 -1.12 -14.89 22.32
N SER A 505 -1.80 -15.82 22.98
CA SER A 505 -3.18 -16.17 22.67
C SER A 505 -4.20 -15.26 23.37
N THR A 506 -3.74 -14.42 24.31
CA THR A 506 -4.58 -13.70 25.27
C THR A 506 -5.13 -12.38 24.75
N ASP A 507 -4.56 -11.81 23.69
CA ASP A 507 -5.02 -10.53 23.12
C ASP A 507 -6.34 -10.64 22.31
N ARG A 508 -7.00 -11.80 22.35
CA ARG A 508 -8.32 -12.03 21.70
C ARG A 508 -9.48 -11.27 22.36
N HIS A 509 -9.32 -10.77 23.59
CA HIS A 509 -10.43 -10.22 24.37
C HIS A 509 -10.40 -8.69 24.55
N GLY A 510 -9.31 -8.01 24.17
CA GLY A 510 -9.13 -6.57 24.41
C GLY A 510 -9.83 -5.62 23.42
N HIS A 511 -10.33 -6.10 22.29
CA HIS A 511 -10.82 -5.25 21.19
C HIS A 511 -12.35 -5.08 21.10
N ASP A 512 -13.10 -5.62 22.06
CA ASP A 512 -14.57 -5.43 22.14
C ASP A 512 -14.99 -4.21 22.99
N ALA A 513 -14.06 -3.34 23.40
CA ALA A 513 -14.30 -2.15 24.23
C ALA A 513 -14.42 -0.83 23.44
#